data_AF-A0AAD6AXE7-F1
#
_entry.id   AF-A0AAD6AXE7-F1
#
_cell.length_a   1.000
_cell.length_b   1.000
_cell.length_c   1.000
_cell.angle_alpha   90.00
_cell.angle_beta   90.00
_cell.angle_gamma   90.00
#
_symmetry.space_group_name_H-M   'P 1'
#
loop_
_entity.id
_entity.type
_entity.pdbx_description
1 polymer ?
#
loop_
_entity_poly.entity_id
_entity_poly.type
_entity_poly.pdbx_seq_one_letter_code
_entity_poly.pdbx_strand_id
1 'polypeptide(L)'
;MEEIYANVDDVKSRSSRSSTIQEGPRRLLRASVLGLGLLSVFLLAGLIGLAVHYHNSVGDAAAELSTVKANLSSRLHASDQLLSSVTEERDNLTERLHASDQLINQLKANLTEKTREVDMLQCWRECFMEDIMWTGGQPDNGGGSVEEDCAYINPSTWWDDLSCWKNLHWICEK
;
A
#
# COMPACT_ATOMS: atom_id res chain seq x y z
N MET A 1 64.72 -87.45 7.15
CA MET A 1 63.98 -86.18 7.18
C MET A 1 62.54 -86.55 6.84
N GLU A 2 61.70 -86.61 7.88
CA GLU A 2 60.30 -86.11 7.94
C GLU A 2 59.41 -86.29 6.68
N GLU A 3 58.20 -86.85 6.68
CA GLU A 3 57.20 -87.04 7.74
C GLU A 3 56.27 -88.24 7.47
N ILE A 4 55.64 -88.68 8.56
CA ILE A 4 54.63 -89.72 8.70
C ILE A 4 53.25 -89.03 8.77
N TYR A 5 52.24 -89.49 8.04
CA TYR A 5 50.96 -89.86 8.66
C TYR A 5 50.12 -90.74 7.75
N ALA A 6 49.96 -92.00 8.15
CA ALA A 6 49.10 -92.98 7.53
C ALA A 6 47.68 -92.89 8.11
N ASN A 7 46.69 -92.90 7.23
CA ASN A 7 45.29 -93.09 7.57
C ASN A 7 45.08 -94.57 7.96
N VAL A 8 44.54 -94.83 9.14
CA VAL A 8 44.05 -96.18 9.53
C VAL A 8 42.56 -96.07 9.81
N ASP A 9 41.76 -96.64 8.91
CA ASP A 9 40.45 -97.18 9.22
C ASP A 9 40.64 -98.57 9.81
N ASP A 10 40.00 -98.89 10.96
CA ASP A 10 39.03 -100.00 11.05
C ASP A 10 38.53 -100.29 12.49
N VAL A 11 37.22 -100.12 12.66
CA VAL A 11 36.20 -101.12 13.08
C VAL A 11 36.03 -101.62 14.54
N LYS A 12 34.73 -101.64 14.90
CA LYS A 12 33.97 -102.51 15.85
C LYS A 12 33.92 -102.06 17.33
N SER A 13 32.79 -102.07 18.06
CA SER A 13 31.37 -102.38 17.80
C SER A 13 30.50 -102.11 19.04
N ARG A 14 29.17 -101.96 18.78
CA ARG A 14 28.00 -102.29 19.64
C ARG A 14 27.83 -101.45 20.91
N SER A 15 26.64 -101.03 21.34
CA SER A 15 25.24 -101.30 21.00
C SER A 15 24.40 -100.27 21.77
N SER A 16 23.33 -99.71 21.18
CA SER A 16 21.96 -99.76 21.75
C SER A 16 20.96 -98.95 20.92
N ARG A 17 19.75 -99.49 20.91
CA ARG A 17 18.62 -99.22 20.02
C ARG A 17 17.57 -98.37 20.75
N SER A 18 17.06 -97.32 20.12
CA SER A 18 15.72 -96.75 20.35
C SER A 18 15.38 -95.85 19.16
N SER A 19 14.76 -96.37 18.10
CA SER A 19 13.31 -96.33 17.83
C SER A 19 12.70 -94.93 18.02
N THR A 20 12.27 -94.31 16.91
CA THR A 20 10.88 -93.86 16.67
C THR A 20 10.82 -92.75 15.60
N ILE A 21 10.21 -93.13 14.46
CA ILE A 21 9.44 -92.31 13.51
C ILE A 21 10.21 -91.46 12.48
N GLN A 22 10.21 -92.00 11.25
CA GLN A 22 10.21 -91.21 10.02
C GLN A 22 8.88 -90.43 9.92
N GLU A 23 8.93 -89.11 10.06
CA GLU A 23 7.80 -88.22 9.72
C GLU A 23 8.11 -87.49 8.41
N GLY A 24 7.33 -87.82 7.39
CA GLY A 24 7.63 -87.46 6.00
C GLY A 24 7.42 -85.99 5.63
N PRO A 25 7.74 -85.63 4.37
CA PRO A 25 7.66 -84.26 3.83
C PRO A 25 6.25 -83.64 3.86
N ARG A 26 5.20 -84.45 4.09
CA ARG A 26 3.79 -84.06 3.99
C ARG A 26 3.28 -83.23 5.17
N ARG A 27 3.89 -83.30 6.36
CA ARG A 27 3.47 -82.50 7.52
C ARG A 27 3.89 -81.03 7.41
N LEU A 28 5.09 -80.78 6.87
CA LEU A 28 5.60 -79.43 6.64
C LEU A 28 4.77 -78.69 5.58
N LEU A 29 4.47 -79.34 4.44
CA LEU A 29 3.59 -78.79 3.41
C LEU A 29 2.19 -78.45 3.93
N ARG A 30 1.62 -79.30 4.80
CA ARG A 30 0.28 -79.07 5.38
C ARG A 30 0.27 -77.87 6.35
N ALA A 31 1.32 -77.71 7.15
CA ALA A 31 1.48 -76.55 8.02
C ALA A 31 1.71 -75.27 7.20
N SER A 32 2.52 -75.34 6.14
CA SER A 32 2.75 -74.21 5.23
C SER A 32 1.46 -73.73 4.55
N VAL A 33 0.60 -74.64 4.09
CA VAL A 33 -0.68 -74.27 3.46
C VAL A 33 -1.64 -73.60 4.44
N LEU A 34 -1.76 -74.10 5.68
CA LEU A 34 -2.58 -73.47 6.72
C LEU A 34 -2.02 -72.09 7.12
N GLY A 35 -0.69 -71.96 7.22
CA GLY A 35 -0.02 -70.70 7.50
C GLY A 35 -0.22 -69.64 6.40
N LEU A 36 -0.09 -70.03 5.13
CA LEU A 36 -0.35 -69.17 3.97
C LEU A 36 -1.83 -68.75 3.88
N GLY A 37 -2.75 -69.67 4.16
CA GLY A 37 -4.19 -69.36 4.20
C GLY A 37 -4.53 -68.35 5.30
N LEU A 38 -4.00 -68.54 6.51
CA LEU A 38 -4.18 -67.59 7.61
C LEU A 38 -3.55 -66.23 7.28
N LEU A 39 -2.32 -66.20 6.76
CA LEU A 39 -1.67 -64.96 6.31
C LEU A 39 -2.49 -64.21 5.26
N SER A 40 -3.06 -64.93 4.28
CA SER A 40 -3.92 -64.34 3.27
C SER A 40 -5.17 -63.71 3.87
N VAL A 41 -5.81 -64.37 4.85
CA VAL A 41 -6.99 -63.81 5.54
C VAL A 41 -6.63 -62.58 6.35
N PHE A 42 -5.52 -62.60 7.10
CA PHE A 42 -5.05 -61.43 7.85
C PHE A 42 -4.69 -60.26 6.93
N LEU A 43 -4.04 -60.53 5.80
CA LEU A 43 -3.72 -59.51 4.80
C LEU A 43 -4.99 -58.89 4.20
N LEU A 44 -5.99 -59.70 3.84
CA LEU A 44 -7.27 -59.20 3.34
C LEU A 44 -8.00 -58.34 4.38
N ALA A 45 -8.07 -58.80 5.63
CA ALA A 45 -8.67 -58.03 6.72
C ALA A 45 -7.93 -56.70 6.95
N GLY A 46 -6.60 -56.71 6.92
CA GLY A 46 -5.76 -55.52 7.03
C GLY A 46 -5.98 -54.53 5.89
N LEU A 47 -6.07 -55.01 4.64
CA LEU A 47 -6.33 -54.18 3.47
C LEU A 47 -7.72 -53.54 3.51
N ILE A 48 -8.75 -54.30 3.89
CA ILE A 48 -10.12 -53.78 4.05
C ILE A 48 -10.15 -52.74 5.17
N GLY A 49 -9.51 -53.02 6.31
CA GLY A 49 -9.40 -52.08 7.43
C GLY A 49 -8.69 -50.78 7.02
N LEU A 50 -7.57 -50.89 6.30
CA LEU A 50 -6.82 -49.75 5.80
C LEU A 50 -7.63 -48.94 4.77
N ALA A 51 -8.36 -49.60 3.88
CA ALA A 51 -9.22 -48.95 2.90
C ALA A 51 -10.34 -48.14 3.56
N VAL A 52 -11.01 -48.71 4.58
CA VAL A 52 -12.06 -48.01 5.33
C VAL A 52 -11.48 -46.83 6.13
N HIS A 53 -10.36 -47.04 6.81
CA HIS A 53 -9.69 -45.99 7.56
C HIS A 53 -9.28 -44.82 6.65
N TYR A 54 -8.70 -45.12 5.49
CA TYR A 54 -8.29 -44.11 4.51
C TYR A 54 -9.51 -43.38 3.94
N HIS A 55 -10.58 -44.10 3.59
CA HIS A 55 -11.80 -43.48 3.06
C HIS A 55 -12.43 -42.50 4.06
N ASN A 56 -12.54 -42.89 5.33
CA ASN A 56 -13.10 -42.01 6.36
C ASN A 56 -12.22 -40.79 6.63
N SER A 57 -10.90 -40.98 6.68
CA SER A 57 -9.93 -39.88 6.88
C SER A 57 -9.94 -38.90 5.70
N VAL A 58 -10.05 -39.38 4.46
CA VAL A 58 -10.17 -38.53 3.26
C VAL A 58 -11.51 -37.80 3.24
N GLY A 59 -12.59 -38.46 3.67
CA GLY A 59 -13.91 -37.83 3.78
C GLY A 59 -13.93 -36.66 4.77
N ASP A 60 -13.31 -36.85 5.94
CA ASP A 60 -13.21 -35.81 6.97
C ASP A 60 -12.35 -34.63 6.50
N ALA A 61 -11.18 -34.91 5.92
CA ALA A 61 -10.32 -33.88 5.32
C ALA A 61 -11.02 -33.13 4.18
N ALA A 62 -11.85 -33.79 3.39
CA ALA A 62 -12.64 -33.14 2.34
C ALA A 62 -13.74 -32.23 2.91
N ALA A 63 -14.36 -32.61 4.03
CA ALA A 63 -15.34 -31.80 4.72
C ALA A 63 -14.70 -30.54 5.32
N GLU A 64 -13.55 -30.68 5.99
CA GLU A 64 -12.77 -29.53 6.49
C GLU A 64 -12.30 -28.61 5.36
N LEU A 65 -11.81 -29.18 4.25
CA LEU A 65 -11.44 -28.40 3.08
C LEU A 65 -12.65 -27.60 2.54
N SER A 66 -13.84 -28.19 2.53
CA SER A 66 -15.06 -27.53 2.06
C SER A 66 -15.47 -26.36 2.97
N THR A 67 -15.37 -26.52 4.29
CA THR A 67 -15.66 -25.44 5.24
C THR A 67 -14.64 -24.31 5.15
N VAL A 68 -13.34 -24.64 5.05
CA VAL A 68 -12.26 -23.66 4.87
C VAL A 68 -12.44 -22.90 3.56
N LYS A 69 -12.76 -23.61 2.46
CA LYS A 69 -13.03 -23.00 1.16
C LYS A 69 -14.20 -22.03 1.23
N ALA A 70 -15.32 -22.43 1.85
CA ALA A 70 -16.49 -21.57 1.99
C ALA A 70 -16.21 -20.29 2.80
N ASN A 71 -15.46 -20.41 3.91
CA ASN A 71 -15.04 -19.27 4.73
C ASN A 71 -14.08 -18.35 3.97
N LEU A 72 -13.17 -18.91 3.17
CA LEU A 72 -12.28 -18.12 2.32
C LEU A 72 -13.06 -17.35 1.25
N SER A 73 -14.00 -18.01 0.57
CA SER A 73 -14.85 -17.38 -0.43
C SER A 73 -15.73 -16.27 0.16
N SER A 74 -16.28 -16.45 1.37
CA SER A 74 -17.08 -15.42 2.03
C SER A 74 -16.23 -14.22 2.44
N ARG A 75 -15.02 -14.43 2.97
CA ARG A 75 -14.08 -13.36 3.31
C ARG A 75 -13.58 -12.60 2.08
N LEU A 76 -13.29 -13.33 0.99
CA LEU A 76 -12.89 -12.72 -0.27
C LEU A 76 -13.99 -11.79 -0.79
N HIS A 77 -15.23 -12.27 -0.78
CA HIS A 77 -16.38 -11.46 -1.20
C HIS A 77 -16.61 -10.25 -0.30
N ALA A 78 -16.50 -10.39 1.02
CA ALA A 78 -16.60 -9.26 1.95
C ALA A 78 -15.48 -8.23 1.72
N SER A 79 -14.26 -8.68 1.43
CA SER A 79 -13.14 -7.82 1.10
C SER A 79 -13.36 -7.06 -0.22
N ASP A 80 -13.95 -7.72 -1.22
CA ASP A 80 -14.26 -7.11 -2.53
C ASP A 80 -15.33 -6.01 -2.40
N GLN A 81 -16.37 -6.26 -1.61
CA GLN A 81 -17.39 -5.24 -1.30
C GLN A 81 -16.79 -4.02 -0.59
N LEU A 82 -15.93 -4.26 0.41
CA LEU A 82 -15.22 -3.17 1.10
C LEU A 82 -14.31 -2.41 0.14
N LEU A 83 -13.63 -3.10 -0.79
CA LEU A 83 -12.79 -2.47 -1.79
C LEU A 83 -13.62 -1.56 -2.71
N SER A 84 -14.79 -2.01 -3.16
CA SER A 84 -15.72 -1.19 -3.95
C SER A 84 -16.15 0.06 -3.19
N SER A 85 -16.56 -0.10 -1.93
CA SER A 85 -17.00 1.01 -1.07
C SER A 85 -15.89 2.03 -0.83
N VAL A 86 -14.68 1.57 -0.48
CA VAL A 86 -13.53 2.44 -0.22
C VAL A 86 -13.07 3.14 -1.51
N THR A 87 -13.22 2.48 -2.66
CA THR A 87 -12.89 3.07 -3.96
C THR A 87 -13.82 4.24 -4.27
N GLU A 88 -15.13 4.07 -4.04
CA GLU A 88 -16.13 5.13 -4.22
C GLU A 88 -15.89 6.32 -3.29
N GLU A 89 -15.60 6.06 -2.00
CA GLU A 89 -15.24 7.12 -1.06
C GLU A 89 -13.98 7.88 -1.50
N ARG A 90 -12.96 7.16 -1.98
CA ARG A 90 -11.72 7.77 -2.48
C ARG A 90 -11.99 8.66 -3.70
N ASP A 91 -12.82 8.21 -4.64
CA ASP A 91 -13.21 9.00 -5.81
C ASP A 91 -13.96 10.26 -5.38
N ASN A 92 -14.95 10.15 -4.48
CA ASN A 92 -15.68 11.29 -3.95
C ASN A 92 -14.77 12.30 -3.23
N LEU A 93 -13.86 11.83 -2.39
CA LEU A 93 -12.90 12.70 -1.69
C LEU A 93 -11.96 13.40 -2.68
N THR A 94 -11.57 12.73 -3.77
CA THR A 94 -10.74 13.31 -4.82
C THR A 94 -11.46 14.46 -5.52
N GLU A 95 -12.75 14.32 -5.82
CA GLU A 95 -13.57 15.39 -6.40
C GLU A 95 -13.69 16.59 -5.45
N ARG A 96 -13.92 16.33 -4.15
CA ARG A 96 -14.02 17.38 -3.13
C ARG A 96 -12.70 18.13 -2.95
N LEU A 97 -11.57 17.44 -2.99
CA LEU A 97 -10.25 18.05 -2.92
C LEU A 97 -10.01 18.97 -4.12
N HIS A 98 -10.30 18.50 -5.34
CA HIS A 98 -10.16 19.31 -6.55
C HIS A 98 -11.07 20.56 -6.52
N ALA A 99 -12.30 20.42 -6.03
CA ALA A 99 -13.20 21.56 -5.84
C ALA A 99 -12.62 22.58 -4.83
N SER A 100 -12.01 22.12 -3.74
CA SER A 100 -11.33 22.98 -2.77
C SER A 100 -10.11 23.67 -3.38
N ASP A 101 -9.29 22.97 -4.15
CA ASP A 101 -8.12 23.54 -4.84
C ASP A 101 -8.53 24.63 -5.84
N GLN A 102 -9.64 24.41 -6.56
CA GLN A 102 -10.20 25.40 -7.46
C GLN A 102 -10.64 26.66 -6.71
N LEU A 103 -11.30 26.53 -5.56
CA LEU A 103 -11.68 27.68 -4.72
C LEU A 103 -10.46 28.43 -4.18
N ILE A 104 -9.41 27.71 -3.76
CA ILE A 104 -8.15 28.31 -3.32
C ILE A 104 -7.53 29.12 -4.46
N ASN A 105 -7.47 28.57 -5.67
CA ASN A 105 -6.91 29.28 -6.82
C ASN A 105 -7.72 30.52 -7.19
N GLN A 106 -9.06 30.45 -7.12
CA GLN A 106 -9.93 31.60 -7.34
C GLN A 106 -9.73 32.68 -6.28
N LEU A 107 -9.73 32.32 -5.00
CA LEU A 107 -9.49 33.25 -3.89
C LEU A 107 -8.10 33.89 -4.00
N LYS A 108 -7.09 33.11 -4.39
CA LYS A 108 -5.73 33.61 -4.61
C LYS A 108 -5.69 34.64 -5.74
N ALA A 109 -6.38 34.39 -6.86
CA ALA A 109 -6.45 35.33 -7.97
C ALA A 109 -7.12 36.65 -7.55
N ASN A 110 -8.29 36.56 -6.90
CA ASN A 110 -9.02 37.71 -6.37
C ASN A 110 -8.19 38.51 -5.35
N LEU A 111 -7.49 37.82 -4.45
CA LEU A 111 -6.62 38.48 -3.49
C LEU A 111 -5.45 39.18 -4.18
N THR A 112 -4.85 38.56 -5.20
CA THR A 112 -3.76 39.19 -5.96
C THR A 112 -4.23 40.43 -6.71
N GLU A 113 -5.46 40.42 -7.24
CA GLU A 113 -6.09 41.61 -7.83
C GLU A 113 -6.28 42.71 -6.79
N LYS A 114 -6.82 42.38 -5.62
CA LYS A 114 -6.96 43.33 -4.51
C LYS A 114 -5.62 43.85 -3.99
N THR A 115 -4.59 43.01 -3.96
CA THR A 115 -3.23 43.43 -3.62
C THR A 115 -2.72 44.45 -4.63
N ARG A 116 -2.96 44.27 -5.94
CA ARG A 116 -2.58 45.28 -6.95
C ARG A 116 -3.29 46.60 -6.75
N GLU A 117 -4.59 46.59 -6.40
CA GLU A 117 -5.31 47.82 -6.07
C GLU A 117 -4.67 48.53 -4.88
N VAL A 118 -4.34 47.79 -3.82
CA VAL A 118 -3.67 48.33 -2.63
C VAL A 118 -2.27 48.84 -2.95
N ASP A 119 -1.47 48.10 -3.74
CA ASP A 119 -0.12 48.50 -4.15
C ASP A 119 -0.17 49.75 -5.04
N MET A 120 -1.17 49.88 -5.92
CA MET A 120 -1.37 51.11 -6.69
C MET A 120 -1.71 52.29 -5.79
N LEU A 121 -2.59 52.12 -4.80
CA LEU A 121 -2.90 53.16 -3.83
C LEU A 121 -1.70 53.48 -2.92
N GLN A 122 -0.89 52.49 -2.59
CA GLN A 122 0.32 52.65 -1.79
C GLN A 122 1.38 53.42 -2.58
N CYS A 123 1.59 53.09 -3.86
CA CYS A 123 2.44 53.91 -4.74
C CYS A 123 1.86 55.31 -4.92
N TRP A 124 0.54 55.49 -5.01
CA TRP A 124 -0.03 56.85 -4.97
C TRP A 124 0.30 57.61 -3.68
N ARG A 125 0.38 56.93 -2.54
CA ARG A 125 0.78 57.55 -1.28
C ARG A 125 2.29 57.82 -1.22
N GLU A 126 3.12 56.89 -1.69
CA GLU A 126 4.58 56.94 -1.54
C GLU A 126 5.26 57.57 -2.77
N CYS A 127 4.97 57.11 -3.98
CA CYS A 127 5.51 57.61 -5.26
C CYS A 127 5.08 59.06 -5.58
N PHE A 128 3.94 59.54 -5.09
CA PHE A 128 3.49 60.91 -5.36
C PHE A 128 3.95 61.93 -4.31
N MET A 129 4.39 61.48 -3.13
CA MET A 129 4.69 62.38 -2.01
C MET A 129 6.18 62.67 -1.83
N GLU A 130 7.08 61.92 -2.49
CA GLU A 130 8.53 62.15 -2.37
C GLU A 130 9.13 63.16 -3.37
N ASP A 131 8.50 63.39 -4.54
CA ASP A 131 9.11 64.22 -5.62
C ASP A 131 8.45 65.58 -5.87
N ILE A 132 7.30 65.89 -5.27
CA ILE A 132 6.72 67.24 -5.36
C ILE A 132 7.30 68.09 -4.23
N MET A 133 8.43 68.72 -4.53
CA MET A 133 9.01 69.72 -3.66
C MET A 133 8.16 71.00 -3.76
N TRP A 134 7.33 71.24 -2.75
CA TRP A 134 6.56 72.47 -2.60
C TRP A 134 7.41 73.59 -2.01
N THR A 135 7.06 74.83 -2.34
CA THR A 135 7.59 76.01 -1.66
C THR A 135 7.20 75.95 -0.20
N GLY A 136 8.08 76.37 0.71
CA GLY A 136 7.82 76.29 2.14
C GLY A 136 6.53 77.04 2.51
N GLY A 137 5.56 76.30 3.06
CA GLY A 137 4.22 76.82 3.37
C GLY A 137 3.14 76.43 2.36
N GLN A 138 3.50 75.85 1.22
CA GLN A 138 2.59 75.40 0.17
C GLN A 138 2.41 73.88 0.13
N PRO A 139 1.28 73.36 -0.40
CA PRO A 139 0.12 74.13 -0.87
C PRO A 139 -0.73 74.68 0.30
N ASP A 140 -1.25 75.90 0.16
CA ASP A 140 -2.00 76.61 1.22
C ASP A 140 -3.47 76.91 0.87
N ASN A 141 -3.90 76.58 -0.35
CA ASN A 141 -5.21 76.87 -0.92
C ASN A 141 -5.64 78.32 -0.67
N GLY A 142 -4.74 79.27 -0.97
CA GLY A 142 -4.92 80.71 -0.80
C GLY A 142 -5.17 81.14 0.64
N GLY A 143 -4.68 80.36 1.61
CA GLY A 143 -4.85 80.61 3.05
C GLY A 143 -6.31 80.73 3.50
N GLY A 144 -7.25 80.13 2.75
CA GLY A 144 -8.69 80.21 2.99
C GLY A 144 -9.35 81.52 2.54
N SER A 145 -8.64 82.37 1.80
CA SER A 145 -9.16 83.65 1.30
C SER A 145 -9.59 83.60 -0.17
N VAL A 146 -8.92 82.77 -0.96
CA VAL A 146 -9.18 82.52 -2.39
C VAL A 146 -8.86 81.06 -2.69
N GLU A 147 -9.58 80.45 -3.63
CA GLU A 147 -9.34 79.05 -4.03
C GLU A 147 -8.16 78.95 -5.00
N GLU A 148 -7.18 78.11 -4.65
CA GLU A 148 -5.93 77.88 -5.37
C GLU A 148 -5.71 76.38 -5.59
N ASP A 149 -6.39 75.79 -6.58
CA ASP A 149 -6.30 74.36 -6.89
C ASP A 149 -5.32 74.00 -8.02
N CYS A 150 -4.72 74.99 -8.68
CA CYS A 150 -3.84 74.77 -9.83
C CYS A 150 -2.37 74.86 -9.45
N ALA A 151 -1.64 73.76 -9.63
CA ALA A 151 -0.23 73.69 -9.33
C ALA A 151 0.61 74.45 -10.38
N TYR A 152 1.55 75.25 -9.89
CA TYR A 152 2.47 76.07 -10.68
C TYR A 152 3.90 75.80 -10.27
N ILE A 153 4.78 75.58 -11.24
CA ILE A 153 6.22 75.45 -11.00
C ILE A 153 6.84 76.83 -11.03
N ASN A 154 7.30 77.31 -9.88
CA ASN A 154 7.99 78.59 -9.80
C ASN A 154 9.42 78.49 -10.38
N PRO A 155 9.81 79.33 -11.36
CA PRO A 155 11.15 79.27 -11.97
C PRO A 155 12.31 79.49 -11.00
N SER A 156 12.04 80.12 -9.85
CA SER A 156 13.05 80.51 -8.87
C SER A 156 13.02 79.66 -7.59
N THR A 157 11.98 78.86 -7.39
CA THR A 157 11.81 78.04 -6.18
C THR A 157 11.21 76.68 -6.55
N TRP A 158 10.10 76.31 -5.91
CA TRP A 158 9.50 75.00 -5.87
C TRP A 158 8.03 75.13 -6.31
N TRP A 159 7.26 74.06 -6.22
CA TRP A 159 5.84 74.10 -6.60
C TRP A 159 5.04 75.05 -5.67
N ASP A 160 4.04 75.69 -6.23
CA ASP A 160 3.14 76.64 -5.56
C ASP A 160 1.72 76.38 -6.08
N ASP A 161 0.70 76.41 -5.22
CA ASP A 161 -0.68 76.29 -5.65
C ASP A 161 -1.24 77.69 -5.89
N LEU A 162 -1.89 77.86 -7.02
CA LEU A 162 -2.41 79.15 -7.44
C LEU A 162 -3.84 79.01 -7.93
N SER A 163 -4.57 80.11 -7.91
CA SER A 163 -5.89 80.15 -8.54
C SER A 163 -5.80 79.76 -10.01
N CYS A 164 -6.62 78.80 -10.43
CA CYS A 164 -6.69 78.29 -11.80
C CYS A 164 -7.03 79.37 -12.85
N TRP A 165 -7.54 80.51 -12.40
CA TRP A 165 -7.89 81.64 -13.25
C TRP A 165 -6.72 82.61 -13.47
N LYS A 166 -5.55 82.38 -12.87
CA LYS A 166 -4.34 83.18 -13.15
C LYS A 166 -3.85 82.86 -14.57
N ASN A 167 -3.63 83.90 -15.36
CA ASN A 167 -3.05 83.78 -16.70
C ASN A 167 -1.52 83.60 -16.59
N LEU A 168 -1.04 82.38 -16.81
CA LEU A 168 0.38 82.01 -16.75
C LEU A 168 0.85 81.38 -18.07
N HIS A 169 2.17 81.16 -18.19
CA HIS A 169 2.74 80.36 -19.26
C HIS A 169 2.69 78.86 -18.91
N TRP A 170 2.51 78.02 -19.92
CA TRP A 170 2.31 76.57 -19.77
C TRP A 170 3.43 75.82 -20.49
N ILE A 171 3.86 74.72 -19.91
CA ILE A 171 4.78 73.76 -20.54
C ILE A 171 3.94 72.56 -20.96
N CYS A 172 4.12 72.10 -22.20
CA CYS A 172 3.48 70.89 -22.69
C CYS A 172 4.52 69.77 -22.79
N GLU A 173 4.17 68.58 -22.31
CA GLU A 173 4.94 67.36 -22.52
C GLU A 173 4.26 66.49 -23.59
N LYS A 174 5.04 65.73 -24.37
CA LYS A 174 4.54 64.85 -25.43
C LYS A 174 5.05 63.43 -25.26
#